data_AF-A0A136LXB0-F1
#
_entry.id   AF-A0A136LXB0-F1
#
_cell.length_a   1.000
_cell.length_b   1.000
_cell.length_c   1.000
_cell.angle_alpha   90.00
_cell.angle_beta   90.00
_cell.angle_gamma   90.00
#
_symmetry.space_group_name_H-M   'P 1'
#
loop_
_entity.id
_entity.type
_entity.pdbx_description
1 polymer ?
#
loop_
_entity_poly.entity_id
_entity_poly.type
_entity_poly.pdbx_seq_one_letter_code
_entity_poly.pdbx_strand_id
1 'polypeptide(L)'
;MRLIFLLFLSVVVAAQAQPNTLTAKEKKDGWQLLFDGKSTKGWHNYKSGQVGAAWKISEDALFLDTSNKEEKGGDLVTDQQFENYELYLEWKIHLAETAVLSFMYRKQTNTSMCG
;
A
#
# COMPACT_ATOMS: atom_id res chain seq x y z
N MET A 1 29.14 -50.77 -2.00
CA MET A 1 29.03 -49.70 -0.99
C MET A 1 29.33 -48.35 -1.64
N ARG A 2 28.29 -47.58 -1.93
CA ARG A 2 28.30 -46.12 -2.07
C ARG A 2 26.84 -45.67 -2.25
N LEU A 3 26.16 -45.59 -1.10
CA LEU A 3 24.86 -44.94 -0.99
C LEU A 3 25.08 -43.45 -1.24
N ILE A 4 24.67 -42.95 -2.41
CA ILE A 4 24.54 -41.51 -2.64
C ILE A 4 23.13 -41.15 -2.18
N PHE A 5 23.03 -40.63 -0.97
CA PHE A 5 21.82 -39.98 -0.47
C PHE A 5 21.61 -38.70 -1.29
N LEU A 6 20.70 -38.75 -2.27
CA LEU A 6 20.15 -37.55 -2.90
C LEU A 6 19.35 -36.81 -1.83
N LEU A 7 20.01 -35.85 -1.18
CA LEU A 7 19.38 -34.88 -0.30
C LEU A 7 18.53 -33.98 -1.20
N PHE A 8 17.26 -34.35 -1.40
CA PHE A 8 16.25 -33.44 -1.95
C PHE A 8 16.10 -32.30 -0.96
N LEU A 9 16.88 -31.24 -1.17
CA LEU A 9 16.69 -29.96 -0.50
C LEU A 9 15.37 -29.39 -1.04
N SER A 10 14.27 -29.73 -0.38
CA SER A 10 12.98 -29.11 -0.63
C SER A 10 13.10 -27.64 -0.25
N VAL A 11 13.40 -26.80 -1.23
CA VAL A 11 13.33 -25.35 -1.10
C VAL A 11 11.85 -25.02 -0.87
N VAL A 12 11.50 -24.74 0.38
CA VAL A 12 10.20 -24.17 0.72
C VAL A 12 10.23 -22.73 0.22
N VAL A 13 9.72 -22.49 -0.97
CA VAL A 13 9.47 -21.13 -1.46
C VAL A 13 8.32 -20.58 -0.63
N ALA A 14 8.63 -19.77 0.38
CA ALA A 14 7.62 -18.97 1.06
C ALA A 14 6.99 -18.04 0.02
N ALA A 15 5.69 -18.19 -0.23
CA ALA A 15 4.94 -17.29 -1.08
C ALA A 15 4.90 -15.91 -0.40
N GLN A 16 5.81 -15.02 -0.78
CA GLN A 16 5.82 -13.65 -0.31
C GLN A 16 4.60 -12.95 -0.90
N ALA A 17 3.77 -12.37 -0.04
CA ALA A 17 2.59 -11.63 -0.48
C ALA A 17 3.03 -10.51 -1.44
N GLN A 18 2.41 -10.46 -2.62
CA GLN A 18 2.69 -9.40 -3.59
C GLN A 18 2.22 -8.06 -3.01
N PRO A 19 3.04 -6.99 -3.10
CA PRO A 19 2.63 -5.66 -2.68
C PRO A 19 1.31 -5.22 -3.34
N ASN A 20 0.56 -4.36 -2.66
CA ASN A 20 -0.69 -3.77 -3.16
C ASN A 20 -1.70 -4.80 -3.69
N THR A 21 -1.76 -5.98 -3.06
CA THR A 21 -2.69 -7.05 -3.41
C THR A 21 -3.34 -7.59 -2.15
N LEU A 22 -4.68 -7.71 -2.17
CA LEU A 22 -5.40 -8.33 -1.06
C LEU A 22 -5.38 -9.85 -1.18
N THR A 23 -5.06 -10.51 -0.07
CA THR A 23 -5.29 -11.93 0.15
C THR A 23 -6.79 -12.26 0.12
N ALA A 24 -7.11 -13.55 -0.05
CA ALA A 24 -8.50 -14.02 -0.01
C ALA A 24 -9.18 -13.71 1.34
N LYS A 25 -8.44 -13.80 2.45
CA LYS A 25 -8.93 -13.47 3.78
C LYS A 25 -9.26 -11.98 3.90
N GLU A 26 -8.36 -11.11 3.45
CA GLU A 26 -8.59 -9.66 3.52
C GLU A 26 -9.80 -9.24 2.69
N LYS A 27 -9.97 -9.79 1.48
CA LYS A 27 -11.18 -9.57 0.68
C LYS A 27 -12.45 -10.01 1.41
N LYS A 28 -12.42 -11.17 2.07
CA LYS A 28 -13.55 -11.69 2.85
C LYS A 28 -13.84 -10.82 4.08
N ASP A 29 -12.81 -10.29 4.72
CA ASP A 29 -12.94 -9.42 5.90
C ASP A 29 -13.38 -7.99 5.51
N GLY A 30 -13.47 -7.68 4.22
CA GLY A 30 -13.98 -6.42 3.69
C GLY A 30 -12.92 -5.35 3.46
N TRP A 31 -11.65 -5.74 3.37
CA TRP A 31 -10.57 -4.82 3.01
C TRP A 31 -10.67 -4.38 1.55
N GLN A 32 -10.26 -3.15 1.29
CA GLN A 32 -10.17 -2.53 -0.03
C GLN A 32 -8.78 -1.90 -0.19
N LEU A 33 -8.23 -1.99 -1.40
CA LEU A 33 -7.00 -1.29 -1.76
C LEU A 33 -7.34 0.16 -2.04
N LEU A 34 -6.63 1.07 -1.36
CA LEU A 34 -6.63 2.49 -1.72
C LEU A 34 -5.46 2.84 -2.64
N PHE A 35 -4.47 1.96 -2.82
CA PHE A 35 -3.39 2.11 -3.78
C PHE A 35 -3.14 0.78 -4.52
N ASP A 36 -2.99 0.84 -5.85
CA ASP A 36 -2.83 -0.32 -6.73
C ASP A 36 -1.35 -0.61 -7.10
N GLY A 37 -0.41 0.18 -6.57
CA GLY A 37 1.02 0.10 -6.91
C GLY A 37 1.42 0.79 -8.20
N LYS A 38 0.47 1.35 -8.97
CA LYS A 38 0.68 1.70 -10.39
C LYS A 38 0.12 3.06 -10.77
N SER A 39 -0.90 3.55 -10.09
CA SER A 39 -1.56 4.80 -10.40
C SER A 39 -1.93 5.58 -9.14
N THR A 40 -2.11 6.88 -9.31
CA THR A 40 -2.65 7.76 -8.28
C THR A 40 -4.18 7.80 -8.31
N LYS A 41 -4.82 6.79 -8.92
CA LYS A 41 -6.28 6.70 -8.98
C LYS A 41 -6.85 6.61 -7.57
N GLY A 42 -7.87 7.40 -7.27
CA GLY A 42 -8.45 7.49 -5.93
C GLY A 42 -7.75 8.50 -5.03
N TRP A 43 -6.77 9.24 -5.54
CA TRP A 43 -6.03 10.27 -4.82
C TRP A 43 -6.02 11.60 -5.55
N HIS A 44 -6.00 12.68 -4.78
CA HIS A 44 -5.75 14.02 -5.25
C HIS A 44 -4.97 14.84 -4.22
N ASN A 45 -4.36 15.93 -4.65
CA ASN A 45 -3.78 16.88 -3.70
C ASN A 45 -4.84 17.69 -2.99
N TYR A 46 -4.66 17.84 -1.68
CA TYR A 46 -5.47 18.69 -0.85
C TYR A 46 -5.54 20.12 -1.43
N LYS A 47 -6.76 20.64 -1.61
CA LYS A 47 -7.09 21.96 -2.19
C LYS A 47 -6.76 22.20 -3.68
N SER A 48 -5.89 21.43 -4.33
CA SER A 48 -5.57 21.62 -5.75
C SER A 48 -6.21 20.61 -6.71
N GLY A 49 -6.71 19.48 -6.19
CA GLY A 49 -7.52 18.51 -6.93
C GLY A 49 -6.77 17.61 -7.93
N GLN A 50 -5.61 18.03 -8.44
CA GLN A 50 -4.73 17.17 -9.25
C GLN A 50 -3.49 16.77 -8.45
N VAL A 51 -3.07 15.52 -8.60
CA VAL A 51 -1.81 15.04 -8.00
C VAL A 51 -0.63 15.75 -8.65
N GLY A 52 0.20 16.35 -7.81
CA GLY A 52 1.36 17.14 -8.17
C GLY A 52 2.47 16.28 -8.74
N ALA A 53 3.25 16.87 -9.63
CA ALA A 53 4.28 16.16 -10.40
C ALA A 53 5.36 15.50 -9.53
N ALA A 54 5.60 16.03 -8.32
CA ALA A 54 6.60 15.48 -7.40
C ALA A 54 6.18 14.12 -6.81
N TRP A 55 4.90 13.75 -6.87
CA TRP A 55 4.46 12.41 -6.49
C TRP A 55 4.78 11.41 -7.61
N LYS A 56 5.61 10.42 -7.29
CA LYS A 56 6.10 9.39 -8.22
C LYS A 56 5.73 8.00 -7.70
N ILE A 57 5.69 7.05 -8.61
CA ILE A 57 5.51 5.63 -8.29
C ILE A 57 6.77 4.88 -8.70
N SER A 58 7.37 4.14 -7.78
CA SER A 58 8.52 3.26 -8.02
C SER A 58 8.48 2.07 -7.06
N GLU A 59 8.86 0.89 -7.54
CA GLU A 59 8.89 -0.34 -6.72
C GLU A 59 7.56 -0.59 -5.98
N ASP A 60 6.44 -0.45 -6.69
CA ASP A 60 5.09 -0.62 -6.14
C ASP A 60 4.79 0.36 -4.97
N ALA A 61 5.50 1.47 -4.86
CA ALA A 61 5.34 2.47 -3.82
C ALA A 61 5.07 3.86 -4.39
N LEU A 62 4.09 4.55 -3.83
CA LEU A 62 3.88 5.99 -4.03
C LEU A 62 4.81 6.76 -3.09
N PHE A 63 5.64 7.65 -3.64
CA PHE A 63 6.57 8.47 -2.87
C PHE A 63 6.64 9.90 -3.44
N LEU A 64 7.12 10.83 -2.63
CA LEU A 64 7.23 12.25 -2.98
C LEU A 64 8.70 12.62 -3.27
N ASP A 65 9.03 12.77 -4.54
CA ASP A 65 10.36 13.19 -4.98
C ASP A 65 10.61 14.66 -4.60
N THR A 66 11.62 14.90 -3.75
CA THR A 66 11.99 16.26 -3.31
C THR A 66 13.23 16.82 -4.00
N SER A 67 13.78 16.08 -4.97
CA SER A 67 14.97 16.47 -5.71
C SER A 67 14.73 17.70 -6.61
N ASN A 68 13.54 17.80 -7.20
CA ASN A 68 13.12 18.94 -8.01
C ASN A 68 12.17 19.87 -7.23
N LYS A 69 12.70 21.01 -6.77
CA LYS A 69 11.93 21.99 -5.97
C LYS A 69 10.88 22.77 -6.78
N GLU A 70 10.92 22.70 -8.11
CA GLU A 70 9.90 23.32 -8.97
C GLU A 70 8.64 22.46 -9.07
N GLU A 71 8.78 21.14 -8.87
CA GLU A 71 7.65 20.22 -8.87
C GLU A 71 6.85 20.35 -7.57
N LYS A 72 5.54 20.52 -7.73
CA LYS A 72 4.63 20.58 -6.59
C LYS A 72 4.38 19.16 -6.08
N GLY A 73 4.64 18.96 -4.78
CA GLY A 73 4.24 17.78 -4.02
C GLY A 73 2.88 18.01 -3.38
N GLY A 74 2.89 18.64 -2.20
CA GLY A 74 1.70 18.87 -1.38
C GLY A 74 1.14 17.58 -0.77
N ASP A 75 0.17 17.73 0.14
CA ASP A 75 -0.46 16.59 0.81
C ASP A 75 -1.45 15.90 -0.12
N LEU A 76 -1.48 14.56 -0.07
CA LEU A 76 -2.48 13.75 -0.77
C LEU A 76 -3.63 13.36 0.16
N VAL A 77 -4.83 13.34 -0.42
CA VAL A 77 -6.06 12.87 0.21
C VAL A 77 -6.78 11.94 -0.75
N THR A 78 -7.61 11.05 -0.21
CA THR A 78 -8.42 10.15 -1.03
C THR A 78 -9.58 10.90 -1.69
N ASP A 79 -10.01 10.42 -2.85
CA ASP A 79 -11.22 10.93 -3.54
C ASP A 79 -12.50 10.60 -2.76
N GLN A 80 -12.44 9.54 -1.95
CA GLN A 80 -13.55 9.08 -1.13
C GLN A 80 -13.46 9.65 0.28
N GLN A 81 -14.61 9.77 0.96
CA GLN A 81 -14.66 10.13 2.37
C GLN A 81 -15.05 8.91 3.19
N PHE A 82 -14.38 8.75 4.31
CA PHE A 82 -14.55 7.63 5.23
C PHE A 82 -14.83 8.14 6.63
N GLU A 83 -15.73 7.46 7.34
CA GLU A 83 -16.11 7.81 8.71
C GLU A 83 -15.59 6.74 9.68
N ASN A 84 -16.18 5.54 9.68
CA ASN A 84 -15.79 4.42 10.53
C ASN A 84 -14.90 3.45 9.76
N TYR A 85 -13.60 3.42 10.10
CA TYR A 85 -12.63 2.62 9.35
C TYR A 85 -11.45 2.12 10.16
N GLU A 86 -10.92 0.99 9.69
CA GLU A 86 -9.56 0.53 10.00
C GLU A 86 -8.68 0.86 8.80
N LEU A 87 -7.53 1.50 9.07
CA LEU A 87 -6.51 1.81 8.08
C LEU A 87 -5.25 1.02 8.40
N TYR A 88 -4.74 0.33 7.40
CA TYR A 88 -3.43 -0.30 7.45
C TYR A 88 -2.54 0.35 6.40
N LEU A 89 -1.32 0.71 6.79
CA LEU A 89 -0.34 1.24 5.87
C LEU A 89 1.08 0.80 6.19
N GLU A 90 1.82 0.46 5.13
CA GLU A 90 3.26 0.26 5.20
C GLU A 90 3.96 1.52 4.72
N TRP A 91 4.94 1.97 5.49
CA TRP A 91 5.71 3.16 5.18
C TRP A 91 7.18 3.00 5.54
N LYS A 92 8.02 3.75 4.83
CA LYS A 92 9.46 3.85 5.06
C LYS A 92 9.90 5.29 4.85
N ILE A 93 10.67 5.84 5.78
CA ILE A 93 11.35 7.11 5.59
C ILE A 93 12.82 6.82 5.34
N HIS A 94 13.39 7.37 4.27
CA HIS A 94 14.83 7.37 4.05
C HIS A 94 15.41 8.72 4.52
N LEU A 95 16.61 8.72 5.07
CA LEU A 95 17.35 9.98 5.27
C LEU A 95 17.54 10.60 3.87
N ALA A 96 16.84 11.72 3.66
CA ALA A 96 16.68 12.52 2.44
C ALA A 96 15.42 12.28 1.58
N GLU A 97 14.68 11.17 1.66
CA GLU A 97 13.57 10.88 0.71
C GLU A 97 12.41 10.07 1.34
N THR A 98 11.24 10.22 0.74
CA THR A 98 9.86 10.19 1.31
C THR A 98 9.25 8.84 1.66
N ALA A 99 8.12 8.96 2.37
CA ALA A 99 7.23 7.88 2.79
C ALA A 99 6.62 7.12 1.62
N VAL A 100 6.87 5.81 1.55
CA VAL A 100 6.00 4.85 0.86
C VAL A 100 4.66 4.81 1.60
N LEU A 101 3.52 4.83 0.92
CA LEU A 101 2.23 4.51 1.54
C LEU A 101 1.53 3.41 0.74
N SER A 102 1.52 2.19 1.28
CA SER A 102 0.49 1.21 0.92
C SER A 102 -0.73 1.48 1.79
N PHE A 103 -1.94 1.40 1.26
CA PHE A 103 -3.15 1.70 2.04
C PHE A 103 -4.16 0.58 1.87
N MET A 104 -4.53 -0.06 2.98
CA MET A 104 -5.68 -0.94 3.05
C MET A 104 -6.72 -0.28 3.94
N TYR A 105 -7.96 -0.27 3.45
CA TYR A 105 -9.12 0.27 4.15
C TYR A 105 -10.10 -0.85 4.45
N ARG A 106 -10.67 -0.87 5.66
CA ARG A 106 -11.84 -1.69 5.97
C ARG A 106 -12.91 -0.83 6.64
N LYS A 107 -14.13 -0.85 6.11
CA LYS A 107 -15.28 -0.18 6.75
C LYS A 107 -15.63 -0.94 8.03
N GLN A 108 -15.63 -0.27 9.18
CA GLN A 108 -16.13 -0.87 10.41
C GLN A 108 -17.66 -0.84 10.35
N THR A 109 -18.30 -2.00 10.20
CA THR A 109 -19.74 -2.12 10.47
C THR A 109 -19.92 -2.08 11.98
N ASN A 110 -20.79 -1.21 12.50
CA ASN A 110 -21.17 -1.22 13.91
C ASN A 110 -21.77 -2.59 14.28
N THR A 111 -20.95 -3.51 14.76
CA THR A 111 -21.37 -4.80 15.35
C THR A 111 -20.97 -4.89 16.82
N SER A 112 -21.16 -3.79 17.55
CA SER A 112 -21.33 -3.83 19.02
C SER A 112 -21.93 -2.52 19.52
N MET A 113 -23.27 -2.42 19.52
CA MET A 113 -24.07 -1.70 20.53
C MET A 113 -25.49 -2.27 20.47
N CYS A 114 -25.69 -3.32 21.29
CA CYS A 114 -26.92 -3.94 21.79
C CYS A 114 -26.88 -5.47 21.61
N GLY A 115 -26.75 -6.17 22.75
CA GLY A 115 -26.71 -7.61 22.92
C GLY A 115 -25.97 -7.95 24.20
#